data_AF-A0A2T0JYG5-F1
#
_entry.id   AF-A0A2T0JYG5-F1
#
_cell.length_a   1.000
_cell.length_b   1.000
_cell.length_c   1.000
_cell.angle_alpha   90.00
_cell.angle_beta   90.00
_cell.angle_gamma   90.00
#
_symmetry.space_group_name_H-M   'P 1'
#
loop_
_entity.id
_entity.type
_entity.pdbx_description
1 polymer ?
#
loop_
_entity_poly.entity_id
_entity_poly.type
_entity_poly.pdbx_seq_one_letter_code
_entity_poly.pdbx_strand_id
1 'polypeptide(L)'
;MIKLLGVPAFVWAALCLALSVLWIFVWPSGQAAGTSGFTYVALRWAHSLTWLILAVAATAAALGLPVAAQRIAMLALPAYAAFLYATVTTG
;
A
#
# COMPACT_ATOMS: atom_id res chain seq x y z
N MET A 1 -7.82 6.16 -22.33
CA MET A 1 -6.94 5.57 -21.29
C MET A 1 -6.82 6.58 -20.17
N ILE A 2 -7.17 6.20 -18.93
CA ILE A 2 -7.08 7.10 -17.78
C ILE A 2 -5.60 7.40 -17.50
N LYS A 3 -5.27 8.68 -17.30
CA LYS A 3 -3.95 9.16 -16.92
C LYS A 3 -4.00 9.74 -15.53
N LEU A 4 -2.98 9.45 -14.72
CA LEU A 4 -2.75 10.06 -13.42
C LEU A 4 -1.41 10.80 -13.50
N LEU A 5 -1.42 12.10 -13.22
CA LEU A 5 -0.24 12.99 -13.35
C LEU A 5 0.41 12.92 -14.75
N GLY A 6 -0.40 12.82 -15.81
CA GLY A 6 0.09 12.71 -17.19
C GLY A 6 0.60 11.31 -17.59
N VAL A 7 0.75 10.40 -16.63
CA VAL A 7 1.25 9.03 -16.82
C VAL A 7 0.08 8.03 -16.91
N PRO A 8 0.11 7.05 -17.84
CA PRO A 8 -0.93 6.02 -17.93
C PRO A 8 -1.16 5.24 -16.64
N ALA A 9 -2.43 4.96 -16.29
CA ALA A 9 -2.79 4.24 -15.07
C ALA A 9 -2.13 2.85 -14.93
N PHE A 10 -1.87 2.14 -16.03
CA PHE A 10 -1.20 0.83 -15.98
C PHE A 10 0.26 0.91 -15.48
N VAL A 11 0.95 2.02 -15.75
CA VAL A 11 2.32 2.25 -15.26
C VAL A 11 2.30 2.39 -13.74
N TRP A 12 1.31 3.12 -13.21
CA TRP A 12 1.09 3.22 -11.77
C TRP A 12 0.73 1.88 -11.14
N ALA A 13 -0.09 1.06 -11.81
CA ALA A 13 -0.42 -0.29 -11.34
C ALA A 13 0.84 -1.16 -11.20
N ALA A 14 1.70 -1.16 -12.22
CA ALA A 14 2.96 -1.90 -12.20
C ALA A 14 3.91 -1.39 -11.11
N LEU A 15 4.05 -0.07 -10.95
CA LEU A 15 4.90 0.53 -9.92
C LEU A 15 4.41 0.18 -8.50
N CYS A 16 3.12 0.33 -8.23
CA CYS A 16 2.54 -0.02 -6.94
C CYS A 16 2.70 -1.51 -6.64
N LEU A 17 2.54 -2.39 -7.65
CA LEU A 17 2.75 -3.82 -7.48
C LEU A 17 4.22 -4.14 -7.15
N ALA A 18 5.16 -3.53 -7.86
CA ALA A 18 6.59 -3.69 -7.59
C ALA A 18 6.95 -3.23 -6.17
N LEU A 19 6.40 -2.10 -5.71
CA LEU A 19 6.59 -1.62 -4.34
C LEU A 19 5.96 -2.57 -3.32
N SER A 20 4.77 -3.11 -3.58
CA SER A 20 4.14 -4.10 -2.70
C SER A 20 5.05 -5.31 -2.46
N VAL A 21 5.66 -5.84 -3.51
CA VAL A 21 6.63 -6.95 -3.43
C VAL A 21 7.92 -6.51 -2.72
N LEU A 22 8.47 -5.36 -3.04
CA LEU A 22 9.67 -4.83 -2.39
C LEU A 22 9.51 -4.77 -0.87
N TRP A 23 8.36 -4.25 -0.41
CA TRP A 23 8.06 -4.09 1.01
C TRP A 23 7.75 -5.40 1.75
N ILE A 24 7.65 -6.54 1.04
CA ILE A 24 7.67 -7.86 1.69
C ILE A 24 9.06 -8.15 2.26
N PHE A 25 10.12 -7.67 1.59
CA PHE A 25 11.52 -7.94 1.95
C PHE A 25 12.17 -6.78 2.70
N VAL A 26 11.91 -5.55 2.27
CA VAL A 26 12.39 -4.33 2.92
C VAL A 26 11.29 -3.87 3.88
N TRP A 27 11.48 -4.01 5.18
CA TRP A 27 10.50 -3.61 6.20
C TRP A 27 11.22 -3.27 7.50
N PRO A 28 10.62 -2.51 8.44
CA PRO A 28 11.29 -2.03 9.65
C PRO A 28 11.44 -3.13 10.72
N SER A 29 12.18 -4.19 10.39
CA SER A 29 12.41 -5.36 11.24
C SER A 29 13.07 -5.00 12.57
N GLY A 30 13.94 -3.99 12.60
CA GLY A 30 14.55 -3.47 13.82
C GLY A 30 13.53 -2.88 14.80
N GLN A 31 12.55 -2.11 14.31
CA GLN A 31 11.47 -1.55 15.14
C GLN A 31 10.47 -2.63 15.59
N ALA A 32 10.31 -3.68 14.79
CA ALA A 32 9.44 -4.79 15.14
C ALA A 32 10.04 -5.73 16.21
N ALA A 33 11.34 -5.65 16.48
CA ALA A 33 12.01 -6.47 17.49
C ALA A 33 11.42 -6.21 18.89
N GLY A 34 10.96 -7.26 19.57
CA GLY A 34 10.33 -7.14 20.88
C GLY A 34 8.87 -6.68 20.87
N THR A 35 8.30 -6.37 19.69
CA THR A 35 6.87 -6.12 19.52
C THR A 35 6.10 -7.42 19.28
N SER A 36 4.79 -7.42 19.54
CA SER A 36 3.91 -8.56 19.25
C SER A 36 2.51 -8.10 18.84
N GLY A 37 1.68 -9.04 18.41
CA GLY A 37 0.28 -8.78 18.08
C GLY A 37 0.09 -7.75 16.97
N PHE A 38 -0.77 -6.76 17.21
CA PHE A 38 -1.14 -5.75 16.22
C PHE A 38 0.07 -4.97 15.69
N THR A 39 0.97 -4.50 16.57
CA THR A 39 2.12 -3.68 16.19
C THR A 39 3.06 -4.44 15.26
N TYR A 40 3.37 -5.71 15.57
CA TYR A 40 4.20 -6.54 14.70
C TYR A 40 3.57 -6.71 13.31
N VAL A 41 2.27 -7.03 13.26
CA VAL A 41 1.53 -7.22 12.00
C VAL A 41 1.51 -5.92 11.18
N ALA A 42 1.27 -4.78 11.83
CA ALA A 42 1.24 -3.48 11.18
C ALA A 42 2.61 -3.11 10.57
N LEU A 43 3.70 -3.26 11.33
CA LEU A 43 5.06 -3.03 10.84
C LEU A 43 5.45 -3.99 9.72
N ARG A 44 5.00 -5.25 9.79
CA ARG A 44 5.39 -6.30 8.85
C ARG A 44 4.65 -6.23 7.52
N TRP A 45 3.35 -5.89 7.52
CA TRP A 45 2.48 -6.12 6.38
C TRP A 45 1.70 -4.89 5.92
N ALA A 46 1.40 -3.93 6.79
CA ALA A 46 0.42 -2.90 6.44
C ALA A 46 0.92 -1.94 5.34
N HIS A 47 2.23 -1.69 5.27
CA HIS A 47 2.82 -0.90 4.16
C HIS A 47 2.79 -1.66 2.83
N SER A 48 3.16 -2.94 2.81
CA SER A 48 3.05 -3.79 1.60
C SER A 48 1.59 -3.90 1.12
N LEU A 49 0.64 -4.06 2.06
CA LEU A 49 -0.79 -4.10 1.77
C LEU A 49 -1.31 -2.77 1.19
N THR A 50 -0.84 -1.63 1.70
CA THR A 50 -1.16 -0.31 1.14
C THR A 50 -0.82 -0.26 -0.35
N TRP A 51 0.40 -0.65 -0.72
CA TRP A 51 0.83 -0.69 -2.12
C TRP A 51 0.04 -1.69 -2.97
N LEU A 52 -0.33 -2.84 -2.40
CA LEU A 52 -1.17 -3.82 -3.10
C LEU A 52 -2.55 -3.26 -3.42
N ILE A 53 -3.20 -2.62 -2.45
CA ILE A 53 -4.51 -1.99 -2.64
C ILE A 53 -4.43 -0.90 -3.72
N LEU A 54 -3.38 -0.07 -3.70
CA LEU A 54 -3.16 0.95 -4.71
C LEU A 54 -2.90 0.36 -6.11
N ALA A 55 -2.21 -0.79 -6.20
CA ALA A 55 -2.02 -1.49 -7.47
C ALA A 55 -3.36 -1.97 -8.06
N VAL A 56 -4.24 -2.52 -7.21
CA VAL A 56 -5.60 -2.92 -7.62
C VAL A 56 -6.43 -1.71 -8.04
N ALA A 57 -6.38 -0.60 -7.29
CA ALA A 57 -7.06 0.63 -7.65
C ALA A 57 -6.59 1.21 -9.00
N ALA A 58 -5.28 1.26 -9.22
CA ALA A 58 -4.70 1.73 -10.49
C ALA A 58 -5.06 0.80 -11.66
N THR A 59 -5.13 -0.52 -11.42
CA THR A 59 -5.60 -1.49 -12.41
C THR A 59 -7.07 -1.24 -12.76
N ALA A 60 -7.94 -1.03 -11.78
CA ALA A 60 -9.34 -0.67 -12.01
C ALA A 60 -9.47 0.62 -12.82
N ALA A 61 -8.64 1.64 -12.54
CA ALA A 61 -8.59 2.86 -13.33
C ALA A 61 -8.13 2.61 -14.77
N ALA A 62 -7.12 1.75 -14.98
CA ALA A 62 -6.65 1.38 -16.32
C ALA A 62 -7.74 0.66 -17.13
N LEU A 63 -8.60 -0.12 -16.47
CA LEU A 63 -9.77 -0.78 -17.04
C LEU A 63 -10.98 0.15 -17.26
N GLY A 64 -10.86 1.45 -16.95
CA GLY A 64 -11.95 2.42 -17.13
C GLY A 64 -13.02 2.36 -16.05
N LEU A 65 -12.70 1.88 -14.84
CA LEU A 65 -13.61 1.75 -13.70
C LEU A 65 -13.30 2.80 -12.60
N PRO A 66 -13.53 4.10 -12.82
CA PRO A 66 -13.05 5.17 -11.92
C PRO A 66 -13.70 5.12 -10.52
N VAL A 67 -15.00 4.80 -10.43
CA VAL A 67 -15.70 4.70 -9.14
C VAL A 67 -15.15 3.54 -8.31
N ALA A 68 -14.89 2.39 -8.94
CA ALA A 68 -14.29 1.24 -8.27
C ALA A 68 -12.85 1.57 -7.83
N ALA A 69 -12.05 2.18 -8.71
CA ALA A 69 -10.69 2.62 -8.40
C ALA A 69 -10.65 3.53 -7.16
N GLN A 70 -11.54 4.52 -7.09
CA GLN A 70 -11.64 5.42 -5.94
C GLN A 70 -12.00 4.66 -4.65
N ARG A 71 -13.03 3.81 -4.68
CA ARG A 71 -13.44 3.03 -3.50
C ARG A 71 -12.35 2.10 -3.00
N ILE A 72 -11.63 1.45 -3.92
CA ILE A 72 -10.51 0.56 -3.57
C ILE A 72 -9.36 1.39 -2.99
N ALA A 73 -9.02 2.53 -3.60
CA ALA A 73 -7.95 3.40 -3.09
C ALA A 73 -8.22 3.88 -1.65
N MET A 74 -9.48 4.14 -1.28
CA MET A 74 -9.84 4.51 0.09
C MET A 74 -9.51 3.42 1.13
N LEU A 75 -9.48 2.14 0.74
CA LEU A 75 -9.09 1.04 1.63
C LEU A 75 -7.59 1.07 1.96
N ALA A 76 -6.77 1.80 1.20
CA ALA A 76 -5.34 1.95 1.48
C ALA A 76 -5.11 2.86 2.72
N LEU A 77 -6.04 3.77 3.03
CA LEU A 77 -5.93 4.69 4.16
C LEU A 77 -5.79 3.96 5.51
N PRO A 78 -6.69 3.04 5.91
CA PRO A 78 -6.54 2.33 7.19
C PRO A 78 -5.28 1.47 7.25
N ALA A 79 -4.88 0.84 6.14
CA ALA A 79 -3.62 0.07 6.10
C ALA A 79 -2.41 0.98 6.34
N TYR A 80 -2.34 2.12 5.65
CA TYR A 80 -1.24 3.05 5.82
C TYR A 80 -1.24 3.71 7.21
N ALA A 81 -2.43 4.04 7.74
CA ALA A 81 -2.57 4.58 9.09
C ALA A 81 -2.09 3.59 10.17
N ALA A 82 -2.42 2.30 10.03
CA ALA A 82 -1.92 1.25 10.93
C ALA A 82 -0.38 1.15 10.89
N PHE A 83 0.21 1.19 9.69
CA PHE A 83 1.67 1.22 9.54
C PHE A 83 2.28 2.45 10.22
N LEU A 84 1.77 3.65 9.94
CA LEU A 84 2.27 4.89 10.51
C LEU A 84 2.17 4.89 12.04
N TYR A 85 1.01 4.53 12.57
CA TYR A 85 0.80 4.42 14.01
C TYR A 85 1.84 3.50 14.67
N ALA A 86 2.07 2.32 14.09
CA ALA A 86 3.05 1.38 14.60
C ALA A 86 4.47 1.96 14.52
N THR A 87 4.88 2.51 13.37
CA THR A 87 6.23 3.10 13.20
C THR A 87 6.52 4.27 14.14
N VAL A 88 5.53 5.11 14.45
CA VAL A 88 5.70 6.27 15.33
C VAL A 88 5.72 5.87 16.81
N THR A 89 5.02 4.80 17.17
CA THR A 89 4.95 4.33 18.57
C THR A 89 6.10 3.39 18.96
N THR A 90 6.84 2.87 17.97
CA THR A 90 8.01 2.00 18.19
C THR A 90 9.33 2.62 17.72
N GLY A 91 9.30 3.86 17.23
CA GLY A 91 10.45 4.61 16.72
C GLY A 91 11.15 5.45 17.78
#